data_AF-A0A212F2R5-F1
#
_entry.id   AF-A0A212F2R5-F1
#
_cell.length_a   1.000
_cell.length_b   1.000
_cell.length_c   1.000
_cell.angle_alpha   90.00
_cell.angle_beta   90.00
_cell.angle_gamma   90.00
#
_symmetry.space_group_name_H-M   'P 1'
#
loop_
_entity.id
_entity.type
_entity.pdbx_description
1 polymer ?
#
loop_
_entity_poly.entity_id
_entity_poly.type
_entity_poly.pdbx_seq_one_letter_code
_entity_poly.pdbx_strand_id
1 'polypeptide(L)'
;MRRAPLAQPAAVAIAISLLLRFVDAGSMGPGVPENITVTFLNPTTVRVSWSTTADLVEKYDVTYKPSDARVVLEVAGNSDAVILSGLEADTQYQVTVAALWGGHKYRSRPIVFRTL
;
A
#
# COMPACT_ATOMS: atom_id res chain seq x y z
N MET A 1 -55.64 14.71 32.41
CA MET A 1 -55.51 16.02 31.71
C MET A 1 -54.23 16.00 30.90
N ARG A 2 -54.29 16.31 29.60
CA ARG A 2 -53.12 16.46 28.73
C ARG A 2 -52.37 17.74 29.11
N ARG A 3 -51.03 17.68 29.23
CA ARG A 3 -50.12 18.83 29.07
C ARG A 3 -48.90 18.42 28.25
N ALA A 4 -48.51 19.33 27.38
CA ALA A 4 -47.65 19.23 26.20
C ALA A 4 -46.14 19.03 26.52
N PRO A 5 -45.26 18.75 25.52
CA PRO A 5 -43.85 18.45 25.75
C PRO A 5 -43.07 19.75 26.01
N LEU A 6 -42.20 19.73 27.03
CA LEU A 6 -41.24 20.80 27.27
C LEU A 6 -39.97 20.51 26.49
N ALA A 7 -39.56 21.51 25.71
CA ALA A 7 -38.34 21.56 24.94
C ALA A 7 -37.11 21.10 25.74
N GLN A 8 -36.24 20.31 25.11
CA GLN A 8 -34.90 20.06 25.62
C GLN A 8 -34.11 21.38 25.54
N PRO A 9 -33.56 21.91 26.66
CA PRO A 9 -32.51 22.90 26.57
C PRO A 9 -31.23 22.17 26.15
N ALA A 10 -30.59 22.70 25.11
CA ALA A 10 -29.29 22.25 24.67
C ALA A 10 -28.22 22.53 25.74
N ALA A 11 -27.23 21.62 25.76
CA ALA A 11 -25.89 21.74 26.29
C ALA A 11 -25.69 21.71 27.82
N VAL A 12 -25.19 20.57 28.30
CA VAL A 12 -23.93 20.55 29.07
C VAL A 12 -23.13 19.32 28.61
N ALA A 13 -22.04 19.55 27.87
CA ALA A 13 -21.00 18.54 27.68
C ALA A 13 -20.17 18.45 28.97
N ILE A 14 -19.82 17.24 29.41
CA ILE A 14 -18.54 16.89 30.05
C ILE A 14 -18.43 15.36 30.04
N ALA A 15 -17.30 14.88 29.53
CA ALA A 15 -16.95 13.50 29.25
C ALA A 15 -16.73 12.65 30.52
N ILE A 16 -16.94 11.33 30.42
CA ILE A 16 -16.14 10.29 31.09
C ILE A 16 -16.21 9.01 30.24
N SER A 17 -15.15 8.82 29.48
CA SER A 17 -14.43 7.58 29.15
C SER A 17 -15.14 6.22 29.24
N LEU A 18 -15.34 5.59 28.08
CA LEU A 18 -14.58 4.37 27.72
C LEU A 18 -14.67 4.15 26.20
N LEU A 19 -14.02 5.02 25.43
CA LEU A 19 -13.66 4.62 24.07
C LEU A 19 -12.50 3.64 24.18
N LEU A 20 -12.77 2.34 24.08
CA LEU A 20 -11.90 1.54 23.22
C LEU A 20 -12.14 2.06 21.79
N ARG A 21 -11.50 3.18 21.44
CA ARG A 21 -10.93 3.22 20.10
C ARG A 21 -9.82 2.21 20.21
N PHE A 22 -9.92 1.15 19.43
CA PHE A 22 -8.76 0.36 19.09
C PHE A 22 -7.75 1.33 18.47
N VAL A 23 -6.91 1.94 19.30
CA VAL A 23 -5.57 2.29 18.86
C VAL A 23 -4.91 0.94 18.77
N ASP A 24 -4.89 0.37 17.57
CA ASP A 24 -4.05 -0.77 17.28
C ASP A 24 -2.59 -0.26 17.33
N ALA A 25 -2.10 -0.06 18.55
CA ALA A 25 -0.71 0.24 18.86
C ALA A 25 0.12 -1.03 18.69
N GLY A 26 0.06 -1.62 17.50
CA GLY A 26 0.62 -2.93 17.18
C GLY A 26 1.39 -3.03 15.86
N SER A 27 1.39 -2.01 14.99
CA SER A 27 2.15 -2.07 13.74
C SER A 27 2.71 -0.70 13.35
N MET A 28 3.72 -0.25 14.09
CA MET A 28 4.47 0.97 13.78
C MET A 28 5.46 0.78 12.61
N GLY A 29 5.15 -0.11 11.65
CA GLY A 29 5.92 -0.30 10.42
C GLY A 29 5.35 0.54 9.27
N PRO A 30 6.02 0.61 8.11
CA PRO A 30 5.66 1.48 7.00
C PRO A 30 4.30 1.18 6.34
N GLY A 31 3.60 0.15 6.80
CA GLY A 31 2.52 -0.47 6.06
C GLY A 31 3.05 -1.36 4.93
N VAL A 32 2.21 -2.29 4.49
CA VAL A 32 2.48 -3.06 3.27
C VAL A 32 2.20 -2.15 2.08
N PRO A 33 3.00 -2.18 0.99
CA PRO A 33 2.66 -1.46 -0.23
C PRO A 33 1.32 -1.95 -0.81
N GLU A 34 0.41 -1.03 -1.09
CA GLU A 34 -0.95 -1.29 -1.58
C GLU A 34 -1.21 -0.58 -2.91
N ASN A 35 -2.39 -0.81 -3.49
CA ASN A 35 -2.83 -0.20 -4.74
C ASN A 35 -1.81 -0.36 -5.89
N ILE A 36 -1.13 -1.51 -5.92
CA ILE A 36 -0.11 -1.79 -6.92
C ILE A 36 -0.78 -1.77 -8.30
N THR A 37 -0.29 -0.90 -9.19
CA THR A 37 -0.82 -0.72 -10.54
C THR A 37 0.29 -0.94 -11.56
N VAL A 38 -0.01 -1.68 -12.63
CA VAL A 38 0.90 -1.92 -13.75
C VAL A 38 0.36 -1.20 -14.98
N THR A 39 1.10 -0.21 -15.47
CA THR A 39 0.75 0.55 -16.69
C THR A 39 1.72 0.20 -17.81
N PHE A 40 1.20 -0.25 -18.94
CA PHE A 40 2.02 -0.55 -20.11
C PHE A 40 2.46 0.74 -20.80
N LEU A 41 3.77 0.87 -21.02
CA LEU A 41 4.33 2.00 -21.79
C LEU A 41 4.64 1.57 -23.23
N ASN A 42 5.11 0.34 -23.40
CA ASN A 42 5.35 -0.32 -24.69
C ASN A 42 5.45 -1.85 -24.44
N PRO A 43 5.58 -2.70 -25.48
CA PRO A 43 5.61 -4.16 -25.32
C PRO A 43 6.68 -4.70 -24.37
N THR A 44 7.77 -3.96 -24.14
CA THR A 44 8.91 -4.40 -23.33
C THR A 44 9.14 -3.54 -22.08
N THR A 45 8.22 -2.62 -21.79
CA THR A 45 8.35 -1.66 -20.69
C THR A 45 7.03 -1.39 -19.99
N VAL A 46 7.03 -1.50 -18.67
CA VAL A 46 5.88 -1.16 -17.82
C VAL A 46 6.28 -0.20 -16.70
N ARG A 47 5.34 0.63 -16.26
CA ARG A 47 5.43 1.38 -15.02
C ARG A 47 4.68 0.63 -13.93
N VAL A 48 5.34 0.36 -12.82
CA VAL A 48 4.72 -0.21 -11.62
C VAL A 48 4.64 0.90 -10.58
N SER A 49 3.44 1.19 -10.08
CA SER A 49 3.21 2.18 -9.02
C SER A 49 2.49 1.58 -7.83
N TRP A 50 2.63 2.20 -6.66
CA TRP A 50 2.05 1.74 -5.39
C TRP A 50 1.73 2.93 -4.49
N SER A 51 1.01 2.65 -3.40
CA SER A 51 0.78 3.59 -2.31
C SER A 51 1.18 2.94 -0.98
N THR A 52 1.60 3.76 -0.03
CA THR A 52 1.94 3.32 1.32
C THR A 52 1.29 4.24 2.35
N THR A 53 0.98 3.72 3.53
CA THR A 53 0.37 4.49 4.62
C THR A 53 1.40 5.20 5.51
N ALA A 54 2.70 5.00 5.29
CA ALA A 54 3.74 5.58 6.13
C ALA A 54 4.81 6.34 5.35
N ASP A 55 5.34 7.36 6.01
CA ASP A 55 6.37 8.26 5.49
C ASP A 55 7.81 7.77 5.75
N LEU A 56 7.98 6.61 6.40
CA LEU A 56 9.27 6.14 6.91
C LEU A 56 9.77 4.88 6.19
N VAL A 57 9.49 4.69 4.90
CA VAL A 57 10.09 3.58 4.15
C VAL A 57 11.56 3.89 3.90
N GLU A 58 12.47 2.98 4.28
CA GLU A 58 13.90 3.14 3.98
C GLU A 58 14.14 2.91 2.48
N LYS A 59 13.45 1.89 1.95
CA LYS A 59 13.67 1.36 0.60
C LYS A 59 12.54 0.47 0.16
N TYR A 60 12.33 0.34 -1.14
CA TYR A 60 11.50 -0.71 -1.72
C TYR A 60 12.33 -1.72 -2.51
N ASP A 61 11.97 -2.98 -2.38
CA ASP A 61 12.41 -4.05 -3.30
C ASP A 61 11.26 -4.40 -4.25
N VAL A 62 11.40 -4.06 -5.52
CA VAL A 62 10.48 -4.49 -6.58
C VAL A 62 11.02 -5.78 -7.20
N THR A 63 10.33 -6.88 -6.94
CA THR A 63 10.68 -8.18 -7.51
C THR A 63 9.80 -8.46 -8.72
N TYR A 64 10.40 -8.82 -9.87
CA TYR A 64 9.67 -9.29 -11.05
C TYR A 64 10.35 -10.52 -11.68
N LYS A 65 9.57 -11.39 -12.32
CA LYS A 65 10.07 -12.59 -13.02
C LYS A 65 9.16 -13.06 -14.15
N PRO A 66 9.70 -13.58 -15.27
CA PRO A 66 8.98 -14.51 -16.12
C PRO A 66 9.03 -15.89 -15.45
N SER A 67 7.92 -16.33 -14.85
CA SER A 67 7.65 -17.61 -14.15
C SER A 67 8.69 -18.16 -13.13
N ASP A 68 9.98 -18.23 -13.44
CA ASP A 68 11.03 -18.92 -12.68
C ASP A 68 12.25 -18.04 -12.30
N ALA A 69 12.68 -17.09 -13.15
CA ALA A 69 13.90 -16.30 -12.92
C ALA A 69 13.63 -14.97 -12.20
N ARG A 70 14.10 -14.82 -10.95
CA ARG A 70 13.81 -13.66 -10.10
C ARG A 70 14.78 -12.49 -10.31
N VAL A 71 14.25 -11.34 -10.70
CA VAL A 71 14.97 -10.06 -10.66
C VAL A 71 14.47 -9.21 -9.49
N VAL A 72 15.38 -8.53 -8.80
CA VAL A 72 15.06 -7.59 -7.71
C VAL A 72 15.65 -6.23 -8.06
N LEU A 73 14.81 -5.20 -8.05
CA LEU A 73 15.22 -3.81 -8.18
C LEU A 73 15.04 -3.11 -6.85
N GLU A 74 16.09 -2.40 -6.47
CA GLU A 74 16.10 -1.52 -5.32
C GLU A 74 15.58 -0.14 -5.73
N VAL A 75 14.63 0.39 -4.98
CA VAL A 75 14.00 1.69 -5.23
C VAL A 75 14.04 2.52 -3.95
N ALA A 76 14.29 3.81 -4.09
CA ALA A 76 14.31 4.75 -2.97
C ALA A 76 12.99 4.72 -2.18
N GLY A 77 13.06 4.82 -0.86
CA GLY A 77 11.90 4.73 0.03
C GLY A 77 10.89 5.88 -0.12
N ASN A 78 11.28 7.00 -0.72
CA ASN A 78 10.40 8.13 -1.04
C ASN A 78 9.76 8.01 -2.44
N SER A 79 9.97 6.90 -3.14
CA SER A 79 9.34 6.63 -4.44
C SER A 79 8.02 5.88 -4.28
N ASP A 80 7.10 6.18 -5.18
CA ASP A 80 5.79 5.52 -5.33
C ASP A 80 5.69 4.72 -6.64
N ALA A 81 6.73 4.74 -7.48
CA ALA A 81 6.75 4.05 -8.76
C ALA A 81 8.17 3.67 -9.23
N VAL A 82 8.22 2.70 -10.14
CA VAL A 82 9.43 2.31 -10.89
C VAL A 82 9.09 1.93 -12.33
N ILE A 83 10.05 2.12 -13.24
CA ILE A 83 9.97 1.61 -14.61
C ILE A 83 10.71 0.27 -14.69
N LEU A 84 10.02 -0.76 -15.17
CA LEU A 84 10.61 -2.04 -15.55
C LEU A 84 10.77 -2.05 -17.06
N SER A 85 12.00 -2.13 -17.54
CA SER A 85 12.35 -2.16 -18.97
C SER A 85 13.11 -3.43 -19.33
N GLY A 86 13.23 -3.73 -20.63
CA GLY A 86 13.90 -4.93 -21.11
C GLY A 86 13.12 -6.22 -20.87
N LEU A 87 11.79 -6.11 -20.75
CA LEU A 87 10.89 -7.26 -20.68
C LEU A 87 10.72 -7.89 -22.06
N GLU A 88 10.35 -9.16 -22.10
CA GLU A 88 9.96 -9.84 -23.33
C GLU A 88 8.48 -9.55 -23.63
N ALA A 89 8.15 -9.31 -24.91
CA ALA A 89 6.77 -9.12 -25.36
C ALA A 89 5.96 -10.43 -25.28
N ASP A 90 4.64 -10.33 -25.13
CA ASP A 90 3.72 -11.48 -24.93
C ASP A 90 4.16 -12.52 -23.86
N THR A 91 4.85 -12.05 -22.82
CA THR A 91 5.37 -12.88 -21.73
C THR A 91 4.65 -12.55 -20.43
N GLN A 92 4.29 -13.60 -19.68
CA GLN A 92 3.66 -13.44 -18.38
C GLN A 92 4.71 -13.14 -17.30
N TYR A 93 4.51 -12.06 -16.57
CA TYR A 93 5.32 -11.64 -15.44
C TYR A 93 4.51 -11.66 -14.14
N GLN A 94 5.21 -11.93 -13.04
CA GLN A 94 4.70 -11.68 -11.69
C GLN A 94 5.53 -10.60 -11.03
N VAL A 95 4.89 -9.55 -10.51
CA VAL A 95 5.53 -8.47 -9.76
C VAL A 95 5.05 -8.41 -8.31
N THR A 96 5.95 -8.09 -7.39
CA THR A 96 5.64 -7.75 -6.00
C THR A 96 6.50 -6.56 -5.57
N VAL A 97 5.92 -5.67 -4.77
CA VAL A 97 6.64 -4.56 -4.13
C VAL A 97 6.78 -4.86 -2.65
N ALA A 98 7.94 -4.60 -2.07
CA ALA A 98 8.14 -4.77 -0.65
C ALA A 98 8.82 -3.56 -0.03
N ALA A 99 8.22 -2.98 1.01
CA ALA A 99 8.83 -1.92 1.82
C ALA A 99 9.81 -2.52 2.82
N LEU A 100 10.97 -1.89 2.99
CA LEU A 100 11.95 -2.19 4.02
C LEU A 100 11.94 -1.09 5.07
N TRP A 101 11.91 -1.48 6.33
CA TRP A 101 11.98 -0.57 7.47
C TRP A 101 12.41 -1.32 8.72
N GLY A 102 13.39 -0.78 9.45
CA GLY A 102 13.85 -1.36 10.71
C GLY A 102 14.34 -2.81 10.55
N GLY A 103 14.91 -3.16 9.39
CA GLY A 103 15.31 -4.53 9.05
C GLY A 103 14.15 -5.49 8.72
N HIS A 104 12.90 -5.03 8.75
CA HIS A 104 11.72 -5.82 8.40
C HIS A 104 11.32 -5.58 6.94
N LYS A 105 10.67 -6.58 6.33
CA LYS A 105 10.21 -6.54 4.94
C LYS A 105 8.70 -6.76 4.85
N TYR A 106 7.98 -5.76 4.35
CA TYR A 106 6.53 -5.74 4.21
C TYR A 106 6.16 -5.87 2.74
N ARG A 107 5.72 -7.06 2.30
CA ARG A 107 5.51 -7.39 0.88
C ARG A 107 4.04 -7.32 0.49
N SER A 108 3.76 -6.70 -0.66
CA SER A 108 2.44 -6.68 -1.30
C SER A 108 2.00 -8.08 -1.76
N ARG A 109 0.71 -8.19 -2.12
CA ARG A 109 0.23 -9.31 -2.92
C ARG A 109 0.93 -9.33 -4.29
N PRO A 110 1.15 -10.50 -4.90
CA PRO A 110 1.67 -10.59 -6.25
C PRO A 110 0.62 -10.12 -7.27
N ILE A 111 1.08 -9.36 -8.26
CA ILE A 111 0.31 -9.03 -9.45
C ILE A 111 0.90 -9.77 -10.64
N VAL A 112 0.03 -10.46 -11.38
CA VAL A 112 0.38 -11.13 -12.63
C VAL A 112 -0.10 -10.25 -13.77
N PHE A 113 0.78 -10.01 -14.73
CA PHE A 113 0.44 -9.30 -15.97
C PHE A 113 1.13 -9.97 -17.15
N ARG A 114 0.60 -9.77 -18.35
CA ARG A 114 1.20 -10.22 -19.60
C ARG A 114 1.58 -8.98 -20.40
N THR A 115 2.81 -8.93 -20.89
CA THR A 115 3.26 -7.87 -21.80
C THR A 115 2.49 -7.89 -23.11
N LEU A 116 2.41 -6.73 -23.77
CA LEU A 116 1.70 -6.55 -25.04
C LEU A 116 2.47 -7.15 -26.22
#